data_AF-D8TGQ2-F1
#
_entry.id   AF-D8TGQ2-F1
#
_cell.length_a   1.000
_cell.length_b   1.000
_cell.length_c   1.000
_cell.angle_alpha   90.00
_cell.angle_beta   90.00
_cell.angle_gamma   90.00
#
_symmetry.space_group_name_H-M   'P 1'
#
loop_
_entity.id
_entity.type
_entity.pdbx_description
1 polymer ?
#
loop_
_entity_poly.entity_id
_entity_poly.type
_entity_poly.pdbx_seq_one_letter_code
_entity_poly.pdbx_strand_id
1 'polypeptide(L)'
;TYVASEEDYTYRIIFGYYVYFIFESETNFNVFPSYTPVRDDGVVGDLVVSEPSKVIYPELPRVQKFVLSGKVIEGEVLTALEVMPKGETQQRVWDKYKKEIKYQWSRSTEPGSADFEPISQQRSCTYKVRLEDIGYLLCCECVIYDVFGRSTDPISSTTPAVQPAFPRIDKLEIEGRGFHTNLYAVRGIYVGGREGKSSIQWFRAMAGSPDLIPIPGETGRMYEANVDDVGYRLVAIYTPVREDGVEGNPTSASTDPIEVEPEVAKEVKQKLELGAVKFEVLRDRDRSPASGPQQQQALGSLERRILDINRKRIKVIKPGSKTSFPYTEIRGTYAPPFHVSCNLL
;
A
#
# COMPACT_ATOMS: atom_id res chain seq x y z
N THR A 1 16.79 -19.88 -64.19
CA THR A 1 16.87 -19.93 -65.65
C THR A 1 17.19 -18.53 -66.13
N TYR A 2 18.39 -18.30 -66.67
CA TYR A 2 18.75 -17.02 -67.30
C TYR A 2 18.94 -17.30 -68.79
N VAL A 3 18.29 -16.53 -69.65
CA VAL A 3 18.46 -16.59 -71.10
C VAL A 3 18.87 -15.19 -71.52
N ALA A 4 20.08 -15.07 -72.07
CA ALA A 4 20.51 -13.89 -72.81
C ALA A 4 21.10 -14.36 -74.14
N SER A 5 20.60 -13.76 -75.22
CA SER A 5 21.14 -13.81 -76.59
C SER A 5 22.05 -12.58 -76.78
N GLU A 6 22.92 -12.46 -77.78
CA GLU A 6 23.22 -13.20 -79.00
C GLU A 6 24.70 -12.88 -79.33
N GLU A 7 25.39 -13.80 -80.01
CA GLU A 7 26.81 -13.80 -80.44
C GLU A 7 27.75 -14.72 -79.62
N ASP A 8 28.09 -15.82 -80.30
CA ASP A 8 29.15 -16.80 -80.05
C ASP A 8 28.92 -17.98 -79.06
N TYR A 9 28.69 -19.15 -79.69
CA TYR A 9 28.72 -20.53 -79.18
C TYR A 9 27.69 -20.93 -78.11
N THR A 10 26.56 -21.46 -78.58
CA THR A 10 25.53 -22.09 -77.74
C THR A 10 25.92 -23.51 -77.35
N TYR A 11 26.33 -23.71 -76.09
CA TYR A 11 26.33 -25.04 -75.45
C TYR A 11 25.05 -25.20 -74.63
N ARG A 12 24.34 -26.31 -74.84
CA ARG A 12 23.14 -26.66 -74.06
C ARG A 12 23.58 -27.26 -72.72
N ILE A 13 23.90 -26.42 -71.74
CA ILE A 13 24.25 -26.89 -70.39
C ILE A 13 22.97 -27.39 -69.69
N ILE A 14 22.85 -28.70 -69.52
CA ILE A 14 21.82 -29.31 -68.67
C ILE A 14 22.31 -29.16 -67.23
N PHE A 15 21.73 -28.22 -66.47
CA PHE A 15 22.03 -28.08 -65.05
C PHE A 15 21.40 -29.23 -64.26
N GLY A 16 22.16 -30.29 -63.99
CA GLY A 16 21.95 -31.09 -62.79
C GLY A 16 22.49 -30.29 -61.60
N TYR A 17 21.62 -29.67 -60.81
CA TYR A 17 22.05 -28.96 -59.60
C TYR A 17 22.10 -29.92 -58.42
N TYR A 18 23.23 -29.96 -57.72
CA TYR A 18 23.33 -30.61 -56.41
C TYR A 18 23.38 -29.51 -55.35
N VAL A 19 22.43 -29.55 -54.42
CA VAL A 19 22.35 -28.63 -53.28
C VAL A 19 22.92 -29.33 -52.06
N TYR A 20 24.04 -28.84 -51.56
CA TYR A 20 24.64 -29.35 -50.33
C TYR A 20 24.23 -28.46 -49.15
N PHE A 21 23.84 -29.10 -48.05
CA PHE A 21 23.58 -28.47 -46.76
C PHE A 21 24.79 -28.69 -45.87
N ILE A 22 25.49 -27.62 -45.49
CA ILE A 22 26.56 -27.69 -44.49
C ILE A 22 25.99 -27.12 -43.20
N PHE A 23 25.87 -27.99 -42.21
CA PHE A 23 25.39 -27.64 -40.88
C PHE A 23 26.54 -27.01 -40.08
N GLU A 24 26.38 -25.76 -39.68
CA GLU A 24 27.31 -25.11 -38.75
C GLU A 24 27.08 -25.61 -37.30
N SER A 25 25.85 -26.07 -37.02
CA SER A 25 25.45 -26.76 -35.79
C SER A 25 24.24 -27.68 -36.06
N GLU A 26 23.73 -28.38 -35.04
CA GLU A 26 22.47 -29.16 -35.16
C GLU A 26 21.21 -28.31 -35.50
N THR A 27 21.35 -26.98 -35.65
CA THR A 27 20.23 -26.04 -35.61
C THR A 27 20.29 -24.90 -36.62
N ASN A 28 21.42 -24.70 -37.29
CA ASN A 28 21.59 -23.72 -38.37
C ASN A 28 22.49 -24.29 -39.48
N PHE A 29 22.30 -23.80 -40.70
CA PHE A 29 23.03 -24.28 -41.86
C PHE A 29 23.16 -23.21 -42.94
N ASN A 30 24.15 -23.40 -43.80
CA ASN A 30 24.32 -22.63 -45.02
C ASN A 30 24.12 -23.59 -46.20
N VAL A 31 23.57 -23.05 -47.28
CA VAL A 31 23.29 -23.79 -48.50
C VAL A 31 24.37 -23.45 -49.51
N PHE A 32 24.96 -24.48 -50.10
CA PHE A 32 25.99 -24.38 -51.14
C PHE A 32 25.46 -25.00 -52.43
N PRO A 33 24.81 -24.21 -53.30
CA PRO A 33 24.55 -24.63 -54.67
C PRO A 33 25.85 -25.01 -55.37
N SER A 34 25.83 -26.14 -56.07
CA SER A 34 26.97 -26.56 -56.89
C SER A 34 26.51 -27.24 -58.17
N TYR A 35 27.35 -27.16 -59.19
CA TYR A 35 27.14 -27.85 -60.45
C TYR A 35 28.47 -28.33 -61.02
N THR A 36 28.41 -29.39 -61.83
CA THR A 36 29.54 -29.87 -62.59
C THR A 36 29.25 -29.63 -64.08
N PRO A 37 29.99 -28.75 -64.77
CA PRO A 37 29.74 -28.48 -66.18
C PRO A 37 30.09 -29.73 -67.00
N VAL A 38 29.22 -30.07 -67.95
CA VAL A 38 29.46 -31.16 -68.90
C VAL A 38 29.43 -30.57 -70.30
N ARG A 39 30.52 -30.76 -71.03
CA ARG A 39 30.64 -30.33 -72.43
C ARG A 39 29.86 -31.28 -73.34
N ASP A 40 29.50 -30.83 -74.53
CA ASP A 40 28.66 -31.57 -75.50
C ASP A 40 29.29 -32.89 -76.00
N ASP A 41 30.61 -33.03 -75.91
CA ASP A 41 31.34 -34.27 -76.16
C ASP A 41 31.39 -35.23 -74.95
N GLY A 42 30.68 -34.91 -73.87
CA GLY A 42 30.57 -35.74 -72.67
C GLY A 42 31.72 -35.58 -71.67
N VAL A 43 32.68 -34.69 -71.93
CA VAL A 43 33.77 -34.39 -70.98
C VAL A 43 33.20 -33.61 -69.79
N VAL A 44 33.43 -34.13 -68.59
CA VAL A 44 33.00 -33.55 -67.32
C VAL A 44 34.10 -32.63 -66.79
N GLY A 45 33.76 -31.37 -66.49
CA GLY A 45 34.67 -30.39 -65.89
C GLY A 45 34.70 -30.45 -64.36
N ASP A 46 35.42 -29.51 -63.74
CA ASP A 46 35.55 -29.44 -62.28
C ASP A 46 34.25 -29.01 -61.58
N LEU A 47 34.02 -29.49 -60.36
CA LEU A 47 32.89 -29.06 -59.53
C LEU A 47 33.00 -27.55 -59.23
N VAL A 48 31.99 -26.79 -59.65
CA VAL A 48 31.85 -25.38 -59.32
C VAL A 48 30.91 -25.26 -58.14
N VAL A 49 31.41 -24.72 -57.03
CA VAL A 49 30.62 -24.43 -55.82
C VAL A 49 30.39 -22.92 -55.75
N SER A 50 29.15 -22.50 -55.49
CA SER A 50 28.86 -21.09 -55.29
C SER A 50 29.35 -20.61 -53.92
N GLU A 51 29.36 -19.30 -53.72
CA GLU A 51 29.47 -18.70 -52.39
C GLU A 51 28.37 -19.25 -51.45
N PRO A 52 28.65 -19.40 -50.13
CA PRO A 52 27.66 -19.82 -49.14
C PRO A 52 26.43 -18.91 -49.13
N SER A 53 25.25 -19.49 -48.96
CA SER A 53 24.07 -18.70 -48.59
C SER A 53 24.31 -17.99 -47.25
N LYS A 54 23.50 -16.97 -46.95
CA LYS A 54 23.37 -16.50 -45.57
C LYS A 54 22.93 -17.68 -44.67
N VAL A 55 23.35 -17.66 -43.41
CA VAL A 55 22.96 -18.65 -42.40
C VAL A 55 21.44 -18.69 -42.31
N ILE A 56 20.88 -19.89 -42.47
CA ILE A 56 19.45 -20.14 -42.34
C ILE A 56 19.18 -20.58 -40.90
N TYR A 57 18.30 -19.83 -40.24
CA TYR A 57 17.91 -20.06 -38.86
C TYR A 57 16.48 -20.62 -38.78
N PRO A 58 16.12 -21.32 -37.70
CA PRO A 58 14.73 -21.69 -37.44
C PRO A 58 13.87 -20.44 -37.26
N GLU A 59 12.54 -20.62 -37.35
CA GLU A 59 11.60 -19.55 -37.00
C GLU A 59 11.82 -19.07 -35.55
N LEU A 60 11.55 -17.79 -35.30
CA LEU A 60 11.55 -17.28 -33.94
C LEU A 60 10.43 -17.93 -33.11
N PRO A 61 10.62 -18.13 -31.79
CA PRO A 61 9.55 -18.56 -30.91
C PRO A 61 8.40 -17.53 -30.92
N ARG A 62 7.16 -17.97 -31.15
CA ARG A 62 5.99 -17.10 -31.20
C ARG A 62 5.00 -17.41 -30.08
N VAL A 63 4.34 -16.37 -29.59
CA VAL A 63 3.19 -16.49 -28.69
C VAL A 63 1.91 -16.25 -29.48
N GLN A 64 0.89 -17.07 -29.23
CA GLN A 64 -0.42 -16.92 -29.85
C GLN A 64 -1.20 -15.75 -29.23
N LYS A 65 -1.08 -15.58 -27.92
CA LYS A 65 -1.74 -14.51 -27.18
C LYS A 65 -0.88 -14.11 -26.00
N PHE A 66 -0.87 -12.81 -25.68
CA PHE A 66 -0.27 -12.29 -24.47
C PHE A 66 -1.37 -11.69 -23.61
N VAL A 67 -1.52 -12.18 -22.37
CA VAL A 67 -2.62 -11.80 -21.49
C VAL A 67 -2.12 -11.40 -20.11
N LEU A 68 -2.74 -10.39 -19.54
CA LEU A 68 -2.58 -10.04 -18.14
C LEU A 68 -3.68 -10.74 -17.32
N SER A 69 -3.25 -11.52 -16.34
CA SER A 69 -4.13 -12.24 -15.41
C SER A 69 -4.00 -11.65 -14.01
N GLY A 70 -5.11 -11.57 -13.29
CA GLY A 70 -5.19 -10.99 -11.95
C GLY A 70 -6.31 -9.95 -11.83
N LYS A 71 -6.60 -9.55 -10.60
CA LYS A 71 -7.54 -8.46 -10.33
C LYS A 71 -6.82 -7.12 -10.54
N VAL A 72 -7.42 -6.23 -11.30
CA VAL A 72 -6.88 -4.88 -11.57
C VAL A 72 -7.28 -3.93 -10.44
N ILE A 73 -6.84 -4.27 -9.23
CA ILE A 73 -7.19 -3.59 -7.98
C ILE A 73 -5.90 -3.30 -7.23
N GLU A 74 -5.82 -2.13 -6.58
CA GLU A 74 -4.71 -1.77 -5.69
C GLU A 74 -4.31 -2.90 -4.73
N GLY A 75 -3.02 -3.18 -4.63
CA GLY A 75 -2.45 -4.19 -3.72
C GLY A 75 -2.45 -5.62 -4.26
N GLU A 76 -3.23 -5.91 -5.30
CA GLU A 76 -3.24 -7.20 -6.00
C GLU A 76 -2.02 -7.36 -6.92
N VAL A 77 -1.76 -8.59 -7.37
CA VAL A 77 -0.67 -8.91 -8.29
C VAL A 77 -1.23 -9.29 -9.66
N LEU A 78 -0.76 -8.58 -10.68
CA LEU A 78 -0.97 -8.92 -12.09
C LEU A 78 0.16 -9.83 -12.56
N THR A 79 -0.17 -10.81 -13.39
CA THR A 79 0.79 -11.74 -14.01
C THR A 79 0.62 -11.71 -15.52
N ALA A 80 1.70 -11.41 -16.22
CA ALA A 80 1.82 -11.53 -17.66
C ALA A 80 1.99 -13.01 -18.05
N LEU A 81 1.16 -13.47 -18.97
CA LEU A 81 1.12 -14.86 -19.42
C LEU A 81 1.20 -14.94 -20.94
N GLU A 82 2.18 -15.68 -21.43
CA GLU A 82 2.29 -16.12 -22.81
C GLU A 82 1.44 -17.36 -23.06
N VAL A 83 0.49 -17.25 -23.99
CA VAL A 83 -0.28 -18.39 -24.48
C VAL A 83 0.40 -18.91 -25.74
N MET A 84 0.89 -20.15 -25.68
CA MET A 84 1.60 -20.80 -26.78
C MET A 84 0.68 -21.30 -27.89
N PRO A 85 1.08 -21.23 -29.17
CA PRO A 85 0.35 -21.86 -30.26
C PRO A 85 0.29 -23.39 -30.06
N LYS A 86 -0.85 -24.00 -30.37
CA LYS A 86 -1.08 -25.45 -30.22
C LYS A 86 -0.39 -26.35 -31.26
N GLY A 87 0.35 -25.77 -32.21
CA GLY A 87 1.01 -26.53 -33.28
C GLY A 87 2.33 -27.14 -32.85
N GLU A 88 2.55 -28.43 -33.15
CA GLU A 88 3.77 -29.16 -32.74
C GLU A 88 5.06 -28.45 -33.16
N THR A 89 5.10 -27.84 -34.34
CA THR A 89 6.29 -27.15 -34.86
C THR A 89 6.69 -25.97 -33.98
N GLN A 90 5.74 -25.13 -33.58
CA GLN A 90 6.01 -23.96 -32.74
C GLN A 90 6.34 -24.35 -31.30
N GLN A 91 5.75 -25.44 -30.79
CA GLN A 91 6.11 -25.98 -29.50
C GLN A 91 7.56 -26.50 -29.48
N ARG A 92 7.96 -27.25 -30.51
CA ARG A 92 9.37 -27.69 -30.67
C ARG A 92 10.33 -26.52 -30.80
N VAL A 93 9.97 -25.47 -31.56
CA VAL A 93 10.77 -24.25 -31.68
C VAL A 93 10.93 -23.55 -30.33
N TRP A 94 9.84 -23.41 -29.57
CA TRP A 94 9.87 -22.80 -28.25
C TRP A 94 10.74 -23.58 -27.27
N ASP A 95 10.52 -24.88 -27.16
CA ASP A 95 11.23 -25.73 -26.20
C ASP A 95 12.73 -25.81 -26.51
N LYS A 96 13.11 -25.80 -27.80
CA LYS A 96 14.51 -25.93 -28.23
C LYS A 96 15.25 -24.60 -28.31
N TYR A 97 14.57 -23.51 -28.72
CA TYR A 97 15.25 -22.27 -29.10
C TYR A 97 14.91 -21.06 -28.21
N LYS A 98 13.92 -21.12 -27.32
CA LYS A 98 13.63 -20.01 -26.39
C LYS A 98 14.74 -19.90 -25.34
N LYS A 99 15.38 -18.72 -25.25
CA LYS A 99 16.40 -18.43 -24.23
C LYS A 99 15.83 -17.65 -23.06
N GLU A 100 15.33 -16.45 -23.30
CA GLU A 100 14.79 -15.57 -22.26
C GLU A 100 13.59 -14.77 -22.76
N ILE A 101 12.76 -14.30 -21.83
CA ILE A 101 11.66 -13.37 -22.09
C ILE A 101 11.91 -12.14 -21.22
N LYS A 102 11.93 -10.96 -21.84
CA LYS A 102 12.06 -9.69 -21.14
C LYS A 102 10.71 -9.01 -21.08
N TYR A 103 10.39 -8.49 -19.90
CA TYR A 103 9.17 -7.74 -19.66
C TYR A 103 9.50 -6.29 -19.37
N GLN A 104 8.61 -5.39 -19.75
CA GLN A 104 8.61 -4.00 -19.31
C GLN A 104 7.18 -3.58 -18.99
N TRP A 105 6.95 -3.16 -17.76
CA TRP A 105 5.66 -2.57 -17.36
C TRP A 105 5.67 -1.07 -17.61
N SER A 106 4.54 -0.56 -18.06
CA SER A 106 4.31 0.85 -18.35
C SER A 106 2.95 1.26 -17.80
N ARG A 107 2.81 2.52 -17.41
CA ARG A 107 1.55 3.12 -16.94
C ARG A 107 1.11 4.18 -17.94
N SER A 108 -0.20 4.37 -18.12
CA SER A 108 -0.67 5.47 -18.94
C SER A 108 -0.20 6.82 -18.39
N THR A 109 0.06 7.79 -19.26
CA THR A 109 0.51 9.14 -18.87
C THR A 109 -0.58 9.91 -18.16
N GLU A 110 -1.82 9.72 -18.60
CA GLU A 110 -3.03 10.30 -18.04
C GLU A 110 -4.03 9.18 -17.69
N PRO A 111 -4.93 9.41 -16.71
CA PRO A 111 -5.98 8.46 -16.41
C PRO A 111 -6.85 8.20 -17.65
N GLY A 112 -6.87 6.95 -18.12
CA GLY A 112 -7.64 6.55 -19.29
C GLY A 112 -6.97 6.76 -20.66
N SER A 113 -5.78 7.35 -20.75
CA SER A 113 -5.09 7.56 -22.04
C SER A 113 -4.45 6.26 -22.56
N ALA A 114 -4.24 6.22 -23.88
CA ALA A 114 -3.54 5.11 -24.56
C ALA A 114 -2.03 5.36 -24.74
N ASP A 115 -1.51 6.45 -24.18
CA ASP A 115 -0.09 6.78 -24.18
C ASP A 115 0.56 6.27 -22.90
N PHE A 116 1.67 5.54 -23.02
CA PHE A 116 2.28 4.82 -21.89
C PHE A 116 3.72 5.28 -21.63
N GLU A 117 4.06 5.39 -20.36
CA GLU A 117 5.42 5.61 -19.89
C GLU A 117 5.95 4.41 -19.10
N PRO A 118 7.20 3.99 -19.32
CA PRO A 118 7.77 2.84 -18.63
C PRO A 118 7.90 3.08 -17.14
N ILE A 119 7.46 2.12 -16.35
CA ILE A 119 7.64 2.13 -14.90
C ILE A 119 9.04 1.64 -14.59
N SER A 120 9.83 2.52 -13.97
CA SER A 120 11.23 2.25 -13.63
C SER A 120 11.42 0.93 -12.89
N GLN A 121 12.34 0.10 -13.38
CA GLN A 121 12.77 -1.18 -12.79
C GLN A 121 11.71 -2.30 -12.74
N GLN A 122 10.55 -2.11 -13.37
CA GLN A 122 9.48 -3.12 -13.38
C GLN A 122 9.61 -4.04 -14.60
N ARG A 123 10.42 -5.09 -14.46
CA ARG A 123 10.79 -6.04 -15.53
C ARG A 123 10.48 -7.50 -15.25
N SER A 124 9.68 -7.76 -14.22
CA SER A 124 9.19 -9.09 -13.89
C SER A 124 7.96 -9.44 -14.74
N CYS A 125 7.69 -10.74 -14.91
CA CYS A 125 6.40 -11.20 -15.43
C CYS A 125 5.23 -10.88 -14.49
N THR A 126 5.50 -10.48 -13.25
CA THR A 126 4.50 -10.06 -12.27
C THR A 126 4.64 -8.59 -11.91
N TYR A 127 3.52 -7.95 -11.59
CA TYR A 127 3.49 -6.57 -11.11
C TYR A 127 2.50 -6.42 -9.96
N LYS A 128 2.95 -5.87 -8.83
CA LYS A 128 2.07 -5.54 -7.71
C LYS A 128 1.49 -4.16 -7.93
N VAL A 129 0.17 -4.07 -8.06
CA VAL A 129 -0.56 -2.83 -8.30
C VAL A 129 -0.43 -1.90 -7.09
N ARG A 130 -0.12 -0.61 -7.34
CA ARG A 130 0.17 0.40 -6.31
C ARG A 130 -0.92 1.47 -6.27
N LEU A 131 -0.90 2.26 -5.19
CA LEU A 131 -1.83 3.39 -5.00
C LEU A 131 -1.78 4.39 -6.16
N GLU A 132 -0.58 4.71 -6.64
CA GLU A 132 -0.33 5.62 -7.75
C GLU A 132 -0.82 5.12 -9.12
N ASP A 133 -1.18 3.85 -9.23
CA ASP A 133 -1.68 3.28 -10.48
C ASP A 133 -3.21 3.42 -10.58
N ILE A 134 -3.91 3.76 -9.49
CA ILE A 134 -5.38 3.90 -9.46
C ILE A 134 -5.85 4.92 -10.50
N GLY A 135 -6.82 4.52 -11.32
CA GLY A 135 -7.36 5.33 -12.42
C GLY A 135 -6.55 5.25 -13.72
N TYR A 136 -5.31 4.76 -13.68
CA TYR A 136 -4.47 4.59 -14.86
C TYR A 136 -4.60 3.19 -15.45
N LEU A 137 -4.20 3.05 -16.71
CA LEU A 137 -4.08 1.76 -17.38
C LEU A 137 -2.65 1.26 -17.17
N LEU A 138 -2.50 -0.04 -16.90
CA LEU A 138 -1.22 -0.72 -16.89
C LEU A 138 -1.06 -1.52 -18.19
N CYS A 139 0.08 -1.36 -18.84
CA CYS A 139 0.50 -2.10 -20.02
C CYS A 139 1.75 -2.91 -19.67
N CYS A 140 1.80 -4.16 -20.10
CA CYS A 140 3.04 -4.93 -20.10
C CYS A 140 3.43 -5.19 -21.55
N GLU A 141 4.71 -5.07 -21.85
CA GLU A 141 5.31 -5.46 -23.12
C GLU A 141 6.27 -6.63 -22.87
N CYS A 142 6.25 -7.63 -23.75
CA CYS A 142 7.19 -8.75 -23.74
C CYS A 142 7.96 -8.88 -25.05
N VAL A 143 9.25 -9.22 -24.93
CA VAL A 143 10.16 -9.52 -26.04
C VAL A 143 10.84 -10.85 -25.76
N ILE A 144 10.76 -11.77 -26.72
CA ILE A 144 11.34 -13.11 -26.59
C ILE A 144 12.66 -13.15 -27.34
N TYR A 145 13.70 -13.67 -26.68
CA TYR A 145 15.01 -13.88 -27.25
C TYR A 145 15.26 -15.37 -27.45
N ASP A 146 15.81 -15.72 -28.60
CA ASP A 146 16.23 -17.08 -28.87
C ASP A 146 17.70 -17.34 -28.47
N VAL A 147 18.12 -18.60 -28.57
CA VAL A 147 19.50 -19.02 -28.27
C VAL A 147 20.55 -18.41 -29.20
N PHE A 148 20.14 -17.89 -30.36
CA PHE A 148 20.99 -17.24 -31.35
C PHE A 148 21.09 -15.72 -31.15
N GLY A 149 20.43 -15.17 -30.13
CA GLY A 149 20.42 -13.74 -29.82
C GLY A 149 19.47 -12.90 -30.68
N ARG A 150 18.59 -13.53 -31.46
CA ARG A 150 17.54 -12.84 -32.23
C ARG A 150 16.35 -12.56 -31.32
N SER A 151 15.58 -11.51 -31.60
CA SER A 151 14.38 -11.16 -30.83
C SER A 151 13.12 -11.09 -31.69
N THR A 152 11.96 -11.32 -31.08
CA THR A 152 10.66 -11.00 -31.67
C THR A 152 10.42 -9.50 -31.67
N ASP A 153 9.47 -9.04 -32.47
CA ASP A 153 8.85 -7.74 -32.24
C ASP A 153 8.15 -7.74 -30.85
N PRO A 154 8.07 -6.59 -30.17
CA PRO A 154 7.42 -6.53 -28.88
C PRO A 154 5.92 -6.79 -28.97
N ILE A 155 5.38 -7.52 -27.99
CA ILE A 155 3.96 -7.82 -27.89
C ILE A 155 3.46 -7.25 -26.57
N SER A 156 2.34 -6.54 -26.60
CA SER A 156 1.81 -5.87 -25.43
C SER A 156 0.38 -6.30 -25.09
N SER A 157 0.03 -6.12 -23.82
CA SER A 157 -1.32 -6.35 -23.30
C SER A 157 -1.61 -5.29 -22.25
N THR A 158 -2.84 -4.78 -22.27
CA THR A 158 -3.23 -3.61 -21.48
C THR A 158 -4.43 -3.95 -20.61
N THR A 159 -4.41 -3.49 -19.37
CA THR A 159 -5.50 -3.60 -18.40
C THR A 159 -6.55 -2.50 -18.58
N PRO A 160 -7.79 -2.68 -18.10
CA PRO A 160 -8.67 -1.55 -17.80
C PRO A 160 -8.08 -0.65 -16.71
N ALA A 161 -8.71 0.50 -16.47
CA ALA A 161 -8.29 1.41 -15.39
C ALA A 161 -8.29 0.71 -14.02
N VAL A 162 -7.18 0.85 -13.29
CA VAL A 162 -7.00 0.26 -11.97
C VAL A 162 -8.03 0.80 -10.98
N GLN A 163 -8.66 -0.10 -10.24
CA GLN A 163 -9.64 0.24 -9.22
C GLN A 163 -8.99 0.34 -7.82
N PRO A 164 -9.48 1.23 -6.94
CA PRO A 164 -9.07 1.21 -5.54
C PRO A 164 -9.51 -0.09 -4.87
N ALA A 165 -8.75 -0.57 -3.89
CA ALA A 165 -9.21 -1.66 -3.03
C ALA A 165 -10.36 -1.20 -2.12
N PHE A 166 -11.06 -2.17 -1.52
CA PHE A 166 -12.07 -1.86 -0.51
C PHE A 166 -11.40 -1.24 0.73
N PRO A 167 -11.94 -0.12 1.27
CA PRO A 167 -11.31 0.61 2.37
C PRO A 167 -11.21 -0.27 3.62
N ARG A 168 -10.02 -0.33 4.21
CA ARG A 168 -9.77 -1.08 5.45
C ARG A 168 -8.58 -0.51 6.21
N ILE A 169 -8.46 -0.91 7.46
CA ILE A 169 -7.32 -0.59 8.33
C ILE A 169 -6.64 -1.90 8.74
N ASP A 170 -5.41 -2.09 8.28
CA ASP A 170 -4.61 -3.26 8.64
C ASP A 170 -3.76 -2.92 9.89
N LYS A 171 -3.56 -3.90 10.79
CA LYS A 171 -2.76 -3.74 12.03
C LYS A 171 -3.22 -2.59 12.94
N LEU A 172 -4.53 -2.49 13.18
CA LEU A 172 -5.07 -1.50 14.12
C LEU A 172 -4.62 -1.81 15.55
N GLU A 173 -4.01 -0.84 16.22
CA GLU A 173 -3.54 -0.94 17.60
C GLU A 173 -3.72 0.38 18.37
N ILE A 174 -3.72 0.29 19.70
CA ILE A 174 -3.73 1.45 20.60
C ILE A 174 -2.39 1.50 21.31
N GLU A 175 -1.63 2.56 21.09
CA GLU A 175 -0.40 2.86 21.81
C GLU A 175 -0.71 3.63 23.10
N GLY A 176 -0.11 3.24 24.23
CA GLY A 176 -0.24 3.91 25.52
C GLY A 176 0.47 3.13 26.62
N ARG A 177 0.65 3.73 27.81
CA ARG A 177 1.36 3.08 28.94
C ARG A 177 0.46 2.36 29.95
N GLY A 178 -0.85 2.35 29.74
CA GLY A 178 -1.80 1.64 30.61
C GLY A 178 -2.23 2.41 31.86
N PHE A 179 -1.86 3.69 32.04
CA PHE A 179 -2.32 4.50 33.17
C PHE A 179 -3.31 5.60 32.78
N HIS A 180 -4.09 6.06 33.76
CA HIS A 180 -5.11 7.10 33.60
C HIS A 180 -4.56 8.52 33.40
N THR A 181 -3.24 8.71 33.40
CA THR A 181 -2.55 9.99 33.16
C THR A 181 -1.94 10.05 31.76
N ASN A 182 -2.13 9.00 30.95
CA ASN A 182 -1.49 8.87 29.65
C ASN A 182 -2.38 9.30 28.49
N LEU A 183 -1.71 9.78 27.45
CA LEU A 183 -2.26 9.92 26.11
C LEU A 183 -2.17 8.58 25.38
N TYR A 184 -3.29 8.15 24.81
CA TYR A 184 -3.41 6.98 23.96
C TYR A 184 -3.52 7.39 22.49
N ALA A 185 -2.93 6.63 21.58
CA ALA A 185 -2.96 6.91 20.16
C ALA A 185 -3.37 5.68 19.34
N VAL A 186 -4.30 5.85 18.42
CA VAL A 186 -4.69 4.81 17.45
C VAL A 186 -3.69 4.79 16.30
N ARG A 187 -3.09 3.63 16.05
CA ARG A 187 -2.19 3.36 14.91
C ARG A 187 -2.76 2.26 14.03
N GLY A 188 -2.43 2.33 12.74
CA GLY A 188 -2.85 1.36 11.74
C GLY A 188 -2.39 1.77 10.35
N ILE A 189 -2.48 0.85 9.39
CA ILE A 189 -2.10 1.04 7.99
C ILE A 189 -3.37 1.04 7.14
N TYR A 190 -3.76 2.21 6.64
CA TYR A 190 -4.93 2.33 5.77
C TYR A 190 -4.64 1.71 4.40
N VAL A 191 -5.61 0.99 3.83
CA VAL A 191 -5.57 0.42 2.48
C VAL A 191 -6.91 0.66 1.80
N GLY A 192 -6.89 0.85 0.47
CA GLY A 192 -8.09 1.09 -0.33
C GLY A 192 -8.16 2.52 -0.82
N GLY A 193 -7.18 2.94 -1.62
CA GLY A 193 -7.09 4.26 -2.22
C GLY A 193 -6.57 5.33 -1.26
N ARG A 194 -6.93 6.58 -1.53
CA ARG A 194 -6.63 7.71 -0.64
C ARG A 194 -7.62 7.73 0.52
N GLU A 195 -7.10 7.73 1.75
CA GLU A 195 -7.91 7.86 2.97
C GLU A 195 -8.67 9.20 2.94
N GLY A 196 -9.97 9.13 3.18
CA GLY A 196 -10.88 10.26 3.31
C GLY A 196 -11.15 10.59 4.78
N LYS A 197 -12.42 10.87 5.10
CA LYS A 197 -12.85 11.22 6.47
C LYS A 197 -13.16 9.97 7.30
N SER A 198 -12.17 9.11 7.51
CA SER A 198 -12.28 7.96 8.41
C SER A 198 -12.69 8.42 9.81
N SER A 199 -13.58 7.67 10.47
CA SER A 199 -14.10 8.02 11.79
C SER A 199 -13.55 7.11 12.87
N ILE A 200 -13.34 7.66 14.05
CA ILE A 200 -12.97 6.92 15.26
C ILE A 200 -14.01 7.23 16.32
N GLN A 201 -14.30 6.25 17.18
CA GLN A 201 -15.04 6.46 18.42
C GLN A 201 -14.38 5.66 19.54
N TRP A 202 -14.15 6.33 20.67
CA TRP A 202 -13.60 5.70 21.87
C TRP A 202 -14.71 5.16 22.79
N PHE A 203 -14.43 4.05 23.45
CA PHE A 203 -15.32 3.35 24.36
C PHE A 203 -14.57 2.89 25.60
N ARG A 204 -15.31 2.74 26.70
CA ARG A 204 -14.92 1.98 27.89
C ARG A 204 -15.53 0.60 27.85
N ALA A 205 -14.78 -0.41 28.24
CA ALA A 205 -15.28 -1.77 28.41
C ALA A 205 -14.82 -2.33 29.74
N MET A 206 -15.70 -2.94 30.53
CA MET A 206 -15.27 -3.61 31.76
C MET A 206 -14.32 -4.77 31.41
N ALA A 207 -13.37 -5.05 32.30
CA ALA A 207 -12.50 -6.21 32.17
C ALA A 207 -13.34 -7.50 32.09
N GLY A 208 -13.18 -8.26 31.00
CA GLY A 208 -13.95 -9.48 30.74
C GLY A 208 -15.36 -9.30 30.19
N SER A 209 -15.88 -8.07 30.08
CA SER A 209 -17.19 -7.81 29.45
C SER A 209 -17.05 -7.49 27.94
N PRO A 210 -17.95 -7.99 27.07
CA PRO A 210 -18.03 -7.56 25.69
C PRO A 210 -18.73 -6.19 25.51
N ASP A 211 -19.38 -5.67 26.56
CA ASP A 211 -20.18 -4.45 26.46
C ASP A 211 -19.29 -3.20 26.33
N LEU A 212 -19.64 -2.35 25.36
CA LEU A 212 -18.93 -1.10 25.06
C LEU A 212 -19.78 0.11 25.48
N ILE A 213 -19.21 0.97 26.32
CA ILE A 213 -19.80 2.23 26.78
C ILE A 213 -19.12 3.37 26.01
N PRO A 214 -19.83 4.09 25.11
CA PRO A 214 -19.22 5.15 24.33
C PRO A 214 -18.74 6.29 25.23
N ILE A 215 -17.57 6.86 24.93
CA ILE A 215 -17.06 8.08 25.55
C ILE A 215 -17.54 9.26 24.69
N PRO A 216 -18.55 10.04 25.10
CA PRO A 216 -19.21 10.99 24.22
C PRO A 216 -18.26 12.09 23.73
N GLY A 217 -18.25 12.35 22.42
CA GLY A 217 -17.42 13.40 21.81
C GLY A 217 -15.98 12.99 21.50
N GLU A 218 -15.56 11.81 21.97
CA GLU A 218 -14.19 11.32 21.76
C GLU A 218 -14.08 10.57 20.43
N THR A 219 -13.82 11.33 19.37
CA THR A 219 -13.69 10.83 17.99
C THR A 219 -12.30 11.04 17.39
N GLY A 220 -11.33 11.46 18.20
CA GLY A 220 -9.96 11.75 17.76
C GLY A 220 -9.10 10.48 17.59
N ARG A 221 -7.99 10.60 16.86
CA ARG A 221 -6.93 9.57 16.84
C ARG A 221 -6.18 9.44 18.16
N MET A 222 -6.28 10.46 19.02
CA MET A 222 -5.68 10.47 20.33
C MET A 222 -6.77 10.59 21.39
N TYR A 223 -6.56 9.98 22.55
CA TYR A 223 -7.44 10.06 23.70
C TYR A 223 -6.63 10.24 24.99
N GLU A 224 -6.95 11.28 25.76
CA GLU A 224 -6.35 11.51 27.06
C GLU A 224 -7.17 10.78 28.13
N ALA A 225 -6.59 9.75 28.73
CA ALA A 225 -7.26 9.01 29.79
C ALA A 225 -7.41 9.86 31.05
N ASN A 226 -8.34 9.46 31.90
CA ASN A 226 -8.67 10.11 33.16
C ASN A 226 -9.10 9.08 34.20
N VAL A 227 -9.35 9.54 35.42
CA VAL A 227 -9.66 8.68 36.56
C VAL A 227 -10.89 7.79 36.36
N ASP A 228 -11.85 8.19 35.53
CA ASP A 228 -13.06 7.39 35.26
C ASP A 228 -12.77 6.19 34.36
N ASP A 229 -11.61 6.15 33.70
CA ASP A 229 -11.16 5.03 32.88
C ASP A 229 -10.52 3.92 33.71
N VAL A 230 -10.14 4.18 34.96
CA VAL A 230 -9.47 3.21 35.83
C VAL A 230 -10.33 1.97 36.02
N GLY A 231 -9.75 0.80 35.77
CA GLY A 231 -10.42 -0.50 35.83
C GLY A 231 -11.19 -0.88 34.56
N TYR A 232 -11.34 0.03 33.60
CA TYR A 232 -11.88 -0.25 32.26
C TYR A 232 -10.76 -0.45 31.26
N ARG A 233 -11.04 -1.17 30.18
CA ARG A 233 -10.23 -1.15 28.96
C ARG A 233 -10.70 -0.02 28.07
N LEU A 234 -9.77 0.64 27.40
CA LEU A 234 -10.08 1.58 26.33
C LEU A 234 -10.19 0.80 25.02
N VAL A 235 -11.29 1.01 24.31
CA VAL A 235 -11.56 0.41 23.01
C VAL A 235 -11.76 1.52 21.99
N ALA A 236 -11.01 1.47 20.89
CA ALA A 236 -11.19 2.38 19.77
C ALA A 236 -11.78 1.59 18.60
N ILE A 237 -12.93 2.03 18.10
CA ILE A 237 -13.49 1.53 16.83
C ILE A 237 -13.12 2.52 15.74
N TYR A 238 -12.42 2.03 14.73
CA TYR A 238 -12.01 2.78 13.55
C TYR A 238 -12.83 2.31 12.34
N THR A 239 -13.52 3.24 11.68
CA THR A 239 -14.23 2.98 10.42
C THR A 239 -13.47 3.67 9.28
N PRO A 240 -12.81 2.91 8.39
CA PRO A 240 -12.09 3.48 7.25
C PRO A 240 -13.07 4.07 6.25
N VAL A 241 -12.79 5.29 5.79
CA VAL A 241 -13.57 5.94 4.72
C VAL A 241 -12.59 6.36 3.64
N ARG A 242 -12.83 5.96 2.39
CA ARG A 242 -12.05 6.45 1.24
C ARG A 242 -12.49 7.85 0.86
N GLU A 243 -11.63 8.59 0.17
CA GLU A 243 -11.92 9.96 -0.25
C GLU A 243 -13.25 10.12 -1.04
N ASP A 244 -13.64 9.12 -1.83
CA ASP A 244 -14.90 9.12 -2.57
C ASP A 244 -16.13 8.82 -1.70
N GLY A 245 -15.96 8.66 -0.39
CA GLY A 245 -17.02 8.42 0.58
C GLY A 245 -17.39 6.95 0.76
N VAL A 246 -16.71 6.01 0.10
CA VAL A 246 -16.95 4.59 0.35
C VAL A 246 -16.45 4.22 1.75
N GLU A 247 -17.37 3.69 2.55
CA GLU A 247 -17.08 3.20 3.90
C GLU A 247 -16.64 1.73 3.89
N GLY A 248 -15.59 1.46 4.64
CA GLY A 248 -15.08 0.14 4.93
C GLY A 248 -15.73 -0.50 6.15
N ASN A 249 -15.28 -1.71 6.49
CA ASN A 249 -15.75 -2.39 7.69
C ASN A 249 -15.09 -1.79 8.95
N PRO A 250 -15.86 -1.47 10.01
CA PRO A 250 -15.30 -1.04 11.28
C PRO A 250 -14.38 -2.11 11.87
N THR A 251 -13.25 -1.68 12.42
CA THR A 251 -12.27 -2.53 13.10
C THR A 251 -11.98 -1.95 14.48
N SER A 252 -11.85 -2.81 15.49
CA SER A 252 -11.62 -2.37 16.88
C SER A 252 -10.26 -2.80 17.40
N ALA A 253 -9.64 -1.95 18.21
CA ALA A 253 -8.49 -2.29 19.05
C ALA A 253 -8.81 -2.00 20.53
N SER A 254 -8.18 -2.72 21.45
CA SER A 254 -8.41 -2.62 22.90
C SER A 254 -7.08 -2.56 23.63
N THR A 255 -7.02 -1.77 24.70
CA THR A 255 -5.95 -1.83 25.70
C THR A 255 -6.22 -2.93 26.73
N ASP A 256 -5.23 -3.19 27.58
CA ASP A 256 -5.44 -3.78 28.91
C ASP A 256 -6.20 -2.79 29.82
N PRO A 257 -6.73 -3.24 30.98
CA PRO A 257 -7.41 -2.36 31.92
C PRO A 257 -6.51 -1.21 32.38
N ILE A 258 -7.05 0.00 32.42
CA ILE A 258 -6.32 1.20 32.82
C ILE A 258 -6.07 1.16 34.33
N GLU A 259 -4.82 1.38 34.71
CA GLU A 259 -4.37 1.39 36.09
C GLU A 259 -4.12 2.82 36.61
N VAL A 260 -3.96 2.93 37.92
CA VAL A 260 -3.49 4.16 38.57
C VAL A 260 -1.97 4.21 38.46
N GLU A 261 -1.45 5.34 37.99
CA GLU A 261 -0.01 5.55 37.92
C GLU A 261 0.62 5.36 39.31
N PRO A 262 1.68 4.54 39.47
CA PRO A 262 2.18 4.16 40.79
C PRO A 262 2.57 5.35 41.68
N GLU A 263 3.14 6.40 41.10
CA GLU A 263 3.53 7.60 41.85
C GLU A 263 2.29 8.38 42.32
N VAL A 264 1.24 8.46 41.51
CA VAL A 264 -0.04 9.07 41.89
C VAL A 264 -0.70 8.26 43.00
N ALA A 265 -0.73 6.93 42.89
CA ALA A 265 -1.28 6.06 43.92
C ALA A 265 -0.56 6.24 45.27
N LYS A 266 0.78 6.33 45.25
CA LYS A 266 1.61 6.57 46.43
C LYS A 266 1.34 7.94 47.05
N GLU A 267 1.25 8.99 46.23
CA GLU A 267 0.95 10.34 46.67
C GLU A 267 -0.44 10.44 47.31
N VAL A 268 -1.46 9.83 46.68
CA VAL A 268 -2.83 9.77 47.21
C VAL A 268 -2.85 9.04 48.55
N LYS A 269 -2.17 7.89 48.66
CA LYS A 269 -2.07 7.13 49.92
C LYS A 269 -1.44 7.99 51.04
N GLN A 270 -0.34 8.68 50.77
CA GLN A 270 0.31 9.55 51.74
C GLN A 270 -0.64 10.69 52.19
N LYS A 271 -1.36 11.33 51.26
CA LYS A 271 -2.34 12.38 51.57
C LYS A 271 -3.49 11.85 52.45
N LEU A 272 -3.94 10.62 52.22
CA LEU A 272 -4.98 9.97 53.03
C LEU A 272 -4.51 9.66 54.46
N GLU A 273 -3.24 9.28 54.63
CA GLU A 273 -2.59 9.05 55.93
C GLU A 273 -2.43 10.36 56.72
N LEU A 274 -2.03 11.45 56.06
CA LEU A 274 -1.94 12.79 56.67
C LEU A 274 -3.31 13.35 57.09
N GLY A 275 -4.39 12.89 56.46
CA GLY A 275 -5.77 13.23 56.82
C GLY A 275 -6.25 14.62 56.39
N ALA A 276 -5.34 15.47 55.86
CA ALA A 276 -5.65 16.75 55.23
C ALA A 276 -4.59 17.09 54.16
N VAL A 277 -5.01 17.74 53.08
CA VAL A 277 -4.14 18.16 51.97
C VAL A 277 -4.55 19.55 51.47
N LYS A 278 -3.57 20.32 51.00
CA LYS A 278 -3.79 21.62 50.35
C LYS A 278 -3.31 21.58 48.91
N PHE A 279 -4.16 22.01 47.98
CA PHE A 279 -3.83 22.19 46.57
C PHE A 279 -3.91 23.66 46.19
N GLU A 280 -2.91 24.16 45.48
CA GLU A 280 -3.03 25.45 44.80
C GLU A 280 -3.71 25.22 43.45
N VAL A 281 -4.81 25.95 43.20
CA VAL A 281 -5.56 25.87 41.96
C VAL A 281 -5.76 27.27 41.38
N LEU A 282 -5.85 27.34 40.06
CA LEU A 282 -6.14 28.57 39.34
C LEU A 282 -7.60 28.57 38.94
N ARG A 283 -8.31 29.64 39.28
CA ARG A 283 -9.69 29.88 38.87
C ARG A 283 -9.70 30.90 37.75
N ASP A 284 -10.34 30.56 36.64
CA ASP A 284 -10.66 31.52 35.60
C ASP A 284 -11.78 32.46 36.08
N ARG A 285 -11.56 33.76 35.96
CA ARG A 285 -12.47 34.79 36.46
C ARG A 285 -13.59 35.11 35.45
N ASP A 286 -13.37 34.83 34.17
CA ASP A 286 -14.25 35.30 33.08
C ASP A 286 -15.28 34.24 32.66
N ARG A 287 -15.16 33.01 33.16
CA ARG A 287 -16.14 31.93 32.94
C ARG A 287 -17.29 32.01 33.95
N SER A 288 -18.06 33.10 33.86
CA SER A 288 -19.38 33.19 34.51
C SER A 288 -20.40 32.41 33.67
N PRO A 289 -21.37 31.67 34.25
CA PRO A 289 -22.40 30.97 33.46
C PRO A 289 -23.34 31.88 32.63
N ALA A 290 -23.12 33.20 32.63
CA ALA A 290 -24.02 34.20 32.05
C ALA A 290 -23.55 34.81 30.72
N SER A 291 -22.37 34.47 30.20
CA SER A 291 -21.88 34.99 28.91
C SER A 291 -21.96 33.91 27.82
N GLY A 292 -22.78 34.18 26.81
CA GLY A 292 -22.94 33.33 25.63
C GLY A 292 -21.66 33.19 24.78
N PRO A 293 -21.68 32.31 23.78
CA PRO A 293 -20.49 31.91 23.04
C PRO A 293 -20.11 32.97 22.00
N GLN A 294 -19.37 34.00 22.41
CA GLN A 294 -18.64 34.89 21.49
C GLN A 294 -17.65 35.77 22.27
N GLN A 295 -16.41 35.30 22.44
CA GLN A 295 -15.18 36.08 22.21
C GLN A 295 -13.93 35.25 22.53
N GLN A 296 -13.13 35.02 21.49
CA GLN A 296 -11.73 34.63 21.62
C GLN A 296 -10.89 35.85 22.07
N GLN A 297 -9.91 35.56 22.93
CA GLN A 297 -8.75 36.38 23.28
C GLN A 297 -8.97 37.58 24.22
N ALA A 298 -9.02 37.27 25.50
CA ALA A 298 -8.16 37.91 26.50
C ALA A 298 -7.63 36.81 27.43
N LEU A 299 -6.34 36.86 27.79
CA LEU A 299 -5.74 35.98 28.81
C LEU A 299 -6.35 36.38 30.17
N GLY A 300 -7.54 35.87 30.44
CA GLY A 300 -8.36 36.17 31.61
C GLY A 300 -7.55 35.99 32.89
N SER A 301 -7.74 36.89 33.85
CA SER A 301 -6.92 36.97 35.06
C SER A 301 -7.09 35.71 35.92
N LEU A 302 -6.23 34.71 35.71
CA LEU A 302 -6.24 33.49 36.51
C LEU A 302 -6.01 33.85 37.98
N GLU A 303 -7.00 33.54 38.81
CA GLU A 303 -6.97 33.89 40.21
C GLU A 303 -6.55 32.67 41.05
N ARG A 304 -5.46 32.81 41.80
CA ARG A 304 -5.00 31.76 42.71
C ARG A 304 -6.03 31.48 43.81
N ARG A 305 -6.24 30.20 44.10
CA ARG A 305 -7.08 29.66 45.17
C ARG A 305 -6.34 28.51 45.84
N ILE A 306 -6.63 28.30 47.12
CA ILE A 306 -6.13 27.13 47.86
C ILE A 306 -7.33 26.24 48.19
N LEU A 307 -7.32 25.00 47.72
CA LEU A 307 -8.25 23.95 48.15
C LEU A 307 -7.64 23.22 49.34
N ASP A 308 -8.19 23.46 50.53
CA ASP A 308 -7.86 22.74 51.76
C ASP A 308 -8.91 21.64 51.98
N ILE A 309 -8.48 20.39 51.79
CA ILE A 309 -9.34 19.21 51.74
C ILE A 309 -8.99 18.28 52.88
N ASN A 310 -10.01 17.81 53.61
CA ASN A 310 -9.89 16.72 54.56
C ASN A 310 -11.12 15.80 54.50
N ARG A 311 -11.16 14.78 55.36
CA ARG A 311 -12.25 13.77 55.38
C ARG A 311 -13.65 14.33 55.63
N LYS A 312 -13.77 15.55 56.17
CA LYS A 312 -15.02 16.18 56.62
C LYS A 312 -15.39 17.45 55.86
N ARG A 313 -14.46 18.06 55.13
CA ARG A 313 -14.68 19.34 54.44
C ARG A 313 -13.74 19.55 53.26
N ILE A 314 -14.24 20.31 52.29
CA ILE A 314 -13.47 20.95 51.22
C ILE A 314 -13.61 22.45 51.42
N LYS A 315 -12.50 23.16 51.57
CA LYS A 315 -12.46 24.61 51.81
C LYS A 315 -11.68 25.30 50.71
N VAL A 316 -12.32 26.24 50.03
CA VAL A 316 -11.73 27.05 48.95
C VAL A 316 -11.34 28.40 49.55
N ILE A 317 -10.05 28.71 49.58
CA ILE A 317 -9.51 29.90 50.23
C ILE A 317 -8.98 30.86 49.15
N LYS A 318 -9.34 32.15 49.25
CA LYS A 318 -8.74 33.23 48.45
C LYS A 318 -7.53 33.79 49.20
N PRO A 319 -6.29 33.59 48.70
CA PRO A 319 -5.09 34.11 49.36
C PRO A 319 -5.15 35.64 49.43
N GLY A 320 -4.93 36.23 50.61
CA GLY A 320 -4.82 37.69 50.79
C GLY A 320 -6.13 38.48 50.81
N SER A 321 -7.31 37.85 50.87
CA SER A 321 -8.58 38.58 50.98
C SER A 321 -8.75 39.23 52.36
N LYS A 322 -9.09 40.53 52.40
CA LYS A 322 -9.45 41.28 53.63
C LYS A 322 -10.95 41.25 53.95
N THR A 323 -11.74 40.47 53.21
CA THR A 323 -13.20 40.35 53.39
C THR A 323 -13.55 39.42 54.57
N SER A 324 -14.71 39.63 55.21
CA SER A 324 -15.17 38.86 56.38
C SER A 324 -15.38 37.36 56.12
N PHE A 325 -15.57 36.97 54.85
CA PHE A 325 -15.66 35.57 54.41
C PHE A 325 -14.59 35.28 53.35
N PRO A 326 -13.35 34.97 53.73
CA PRO A 326 -12.24 34.75 52.79
C PRO A 326 -12.23 33.33 52.18
N TYR A 327 -13.26 32.52 52.47
CA TYR A 327 -13.36 31.14 52.01
C TYR A 327 -14.79 30.67 51.78
N THR A 328 -14.95 29.71 50.87
CA THR A 328 -16.16 28.92 50.71
C THR A 328 -15.90 27.51 51.27
N GLU A 329 -16.76 27.01 52.15
CA GLU A 329 -16.59 25.69 52.78
C GLU A 329 -17.78 24.79 52.43
N ILE A 330 -17.48 23.57 51.98
CA ILE A 330 -18.45 22.51 51.79
C ILE A 330 -18.13 21.39 52.78
N ARG A 331 -19.07 21.10 53.66
CA ARG A 331 -18.98 20.02 54.65
C ARG A 331 -19.68 18.78 54.14
N GLY A 332 -19.07 17.62 54.35
CA GLY A 332 -19.58 16.32 53.93
C GLY A 332 -18.75 15.20 54.53
N THR A 333 -19.24 13.96 54.45
CA THR A 333 -18.43 12.80 54.84
C THR A 333 -17.87 12.18 53.57
N TYR A 334 -16.58 12.37 53.35
CA TYR A 334 -15.89 12.03 52.12
C TYR A 334 -15.11 10.72 52.34
N ALA A 335 -15.80 9.58 52.19
CA ALA A 335 -15.23 8.24 52.30
C ALA A 335 -15.17 7.59 50.90
N PRO A 336 -14.00 7.19 50.37
CA PRO A 336 -13.88 6.63 49.02
C PRO A 336 -14.76 5.37 48.81
N PRO A 337 -15.30 5.13 47.58
CA PRO A 337 -15.26 6.00 46.41
C PRO A 337 -16.40 7.04 46.45
N PHE A 338 -16.08 8.32 46.18
CA PHE A 338 -17.09 9.38 46.02
C PHE A 338 -16.62 10.36 44.95
N HIS A 339 -17.56 10.90 44.17
CA HIS A 339 -17.31 11.98 43.22
C HIS A 339 -17.98 13.25 43.73
N VAL A 340 -17.24 14.35 43.87
CA VAL A 340 -17.76 15.65 44.32
C VAL A 340 -17.43 16.71 43.29
N SER A 341 -18.44 17.16 42.56
CA SER A 341 -18.37 18.33 41.69
C SER A 341 -18.70 19.59 42.49
N CYS A 342 -17.76 20.50 42.62
CA CYS A 342 -17.96 21.77 43.29
C CYS A 342 -17.90 22.91 42.28
N ASN A 343 -19.03 23.58 42.04
CA ASN A 343 -19.05 24.83 41.27
C ASN A 343 -18.51 25.95 42.15
N LEU A 344 -17.30 26.40 41.85
CA LEU A 344 -16.65 27.54 42.50
C LEU A 344 -17.33 28.83 42.01
N LEU A 345 -18.51 29.16 42.56
CA LEU A 345 -19.17 30.45 42.34
C LEU A 345 -18.31 31.62 42.82
#